data_AF-A0A2G0X6I4-F1
#
_entry.id   AF-A0A2G0X6I4-F1
#
_cell.length_a   1.000
_cell.length_b   1.000
_cell.length_c   1.000
_cell.angle_alpha   90.00
_cell.angle_beta   90.00
_cell.angle_gamma   90.00
#
_symmetry.space_group_name_H-M   'P 1'
#
loop_
_entity.id
_entity.type
_entity.pdbx_description
1 polymer ?
#
loop_
_entity_poly.entity_id
_entity_poly.type
_entity_poly.pdbx_seq_one_letter_code
_entity_poly.pdbx_strand_id
1 'polypeptide(L)'
;MNALRIAALIAAPLLFAGCYSTPKEKTEYEKQIDALPMPVTEAERLEQCRTFKLAADRQQAEDFVQYALRSKMGASDSEYTETQVLRNRLRAMKCPGYGRFS
;
A
#
# COMPACT_ATOMS: atom_id res chain seq x y z
N MET A 1 23.58 -38.64 -25.51
CA MET A 1 23.70 -37.30 -24.89
C MET A 1 23.01 -36.32 -25.83
N ASN A 2 21.80 -35.82 -25.50
CA ASN A 2 21.16 -34.66 -26.17
C ASN A 2 19.82 -34.27 -25.52
N ALA A 3 19.09 -35.18 -24.87
CA ALA A 3 17.81 -34.87 -24.21
C ALA A 3 17.97 -33.97 -22.95
N LEU A 4 19.02 -34.20 -22.16
CA LEU A 4 19.33 -33.43 -20.94
C LEU A 4 19.69 -31.96 -21.22
N ARG A 5 20.28 -31.67 -22.38
CA ARG A 5 20.61 -30.30 -22.80
C ARG A 5 19.37 -29.50 -23.21
N ILE A 6 18.38 -30.17 -23.81
CA ILE A 6 17.13 -29.56 -24.28
C ILE A 6 16.23 -29.23 -23.08
N ALA A 7 16.14 -30.09 -22.07
CA ALA A 7 15.36 -29.84 -20.86
C ALA A 7 15.86 -28.63 -20.06
N ALA A 8 17.17 -28.39 -20.02
CA ALA A 8 17.76 -27.24 -19.33
C ALA A 8 17.45 -25.90 -20.02
N LEU A 9 17.30 -25.89 -21.36
CA LEU A 9 17.01 -24.68 -22.12
C LEU A 9 15.53 -24.22 -22.02
N ILE A 10 14.63 -25.13 -21.65
CA ILE A 10 13.19 -24.83 -21.49
C ILE A 10 12.86 -24.38 -20.06
N ALA A 11 13.69 -24.73 -19.07
CA ALA A 11 13.47 -24.33 -17.67
C ALA A 11 13.96 -22.91 -17.34
N ALA A 12 14.90 -22.37 -18.11
CA ALA A 12 15.47 -21.04 -17.86
C ALA A 12 14.49 -19.86 -18.06
N PRO A 13 13.60 -19.81 -19.08
CA PRO A 13 12.70 -18.68 -19.29
C PRO A 13 11.57 -18.60 -18.26
N LEU A 14 11.19 -19.74 -17.65
CA LEU A 14 10.10 -19.82 -16.67
C LEU A 14 10.48 -19.23 -15.31
N LEU A 15 11.78 -19.02 -15.04
CA LEU A 15 12.26 -18.36 -13.82
C LEU A 15 12.35 -16.83 -13.97
N PHE A 16 12.46 -16.31 -15.20
CA PHE A 16 12.49 -14.86 -15.46
C PHE A 16 11.11 -14.26 -15.77
N ALA A 17 10.10 -15.10 -16.02
CA ALA A 17 8.70 -14.70 -15.95
C ALA A 17 8.19 -14.59 -14.51
N GLY A 18 9.08 -14.68 -13.52
CA GLY A 18 8.80 -14.29 -12.15
C GLY A 18 8.27 -12.86 -12.12
N CYS A 19 7.16 -12.68 -11.41
CA CYS A 19 6.42 -11.43 -11.23
C CYS A 19 7.33 -10.21 -11.02
N TYR A 20 7.76 -9.56 -12.10
CA TYR A 20 8.26 -8.19 -12.07
C TYR A 20 7.05 -7.25 -11.93
N SER A 21 6.32 -7.39 -10.82
CA SER A 21 5.80 -6.19 -10.18
C SER A 21 7.03 -5.46 -9.69
N THR A 22 7.51 -4.49 -10.47
CA THR A 22 8.50 -3.53 -9.98
C THR A 22 7.99 -3.08 -8.61
N PRO A 23 8.78 -3.24 -7.53
CA PRO A 23 8.36 -2.70 -6.25
C PRO A 23 8.24 -1.21 -6.47
N LYS A 24 7.01 -0.68 -6.52
CA LYS A 24 6.79 0.76 -6.43
C LYS A 24 7.60 1.20 -5.22
N GLU A 25 8.61 2.03 -5.45
CA GLU A 25 9.52 2.44 -4.40
C GLU A 25 8.67 3.02 -3.26
N LYS A 26 8.60 2.28 -2.14
CA LYS A 26 7.78 2.69 -1.01
C LYS A 26 8.25 4.05 -0.56
N THR A 27 7.32 5.00 -0.49
CA THR A 27 7.60 6.34 0.01
C THR A 27 8.19 6.26 1.41
N GLU A 28 8.98 7.25 1.82
CA GLU A 28 9.52 7.30 3.18
C GLU A 28 8.42 7.15 4.23
N TYR A 29 7.27 7.78 3.98
CA TYR A 29 6.06 7.66 4.79
C TYR A 29 5.56 6.22 4.90
N GLU A 30 5.50 5.47 3.79
CA GLU A 30 5.09 4.07 3.79
C GLU A 30 6.04 3.19 4.60
N LYS A 31 7.34 3.46 4.55
CA LYS A 31 8.33 2.76 5.39
C LYS A 31 8.12 3.05 6.88
N GLN A 32 7.79 4.29 7.24
CA GLN A 32 7.51 4.67 8.63
C GLN A 32 6.24 3.97 9.16
N ILE A 33 5.19 3.88 8.35
CA ILE A 33 3.95 3.19 8.72
C ILE A 33 4.16 1.67 8.86
N ASP A 34 4.95 1.07 7.97
CA ASP A 34 5.25 -0.37 8.02
C ASP A 34 6.18 -0.75 9.17
N ALA A 35 7.05 0.17 9.61
CA ALA A 35 7.92 -0.05 10.77
C ALA A 35 7.15 -0.14 12.09
N LEU A 36 5.91 0.35 12.14
CA LEU A 36 5.09 0.26 13.35
C LEU A 36 4.67 -1.19 13.61
N PRO A 37 4.90 -1.73 14.82
CA PRO A 37 4.58 -3.10 15.13
C PRO A 37 3.07 -3.33 15.03
N MET A 38 2.69 -4.52 14.55
CA MET A 38 1.29 -4.94 14.55
C MET A 38 0.82 -5.19 15.98
N PRO A 39 -0.43 -4.82 16.31
CA PRO A 39 -0.96 -4.97 17.66
C PRO A 39 -1.13 -6.46 17.98
N VAL A 40 -0.71 -6.86 19.18
CA VAL A 40 -0.78 -8.26 19.63
C VAL A 40 -2.11 -8.53 20.35
N THR A 41 -2.66 -7.51 21.00
CA THR A 41 -3.95 -7.60 21.70
C THR A 41 -5.06 -6.84 20.97
N GLU A 42 -6.31 -7.20 21.26
CA GLU A 42 -7.48 -6.53 20.68
C GLU A 42 -7.65 -5.08 21.18
N ALA A 43 -7.29 -4.81 22.43
CA ALA A 43 -7.34 -3.45 22.99
C ALA A 43 -6.35 -2.52 22.27
N GLU A 44 -5.08 -2.95 22.14
CA GLU A 44 -4.05 -2.20 21.40
C GLU A 44 -4.43 -2.02 19.93
N ARG A 45 -5.06 -3.04 19.32
CA ARG A 45 -5.56 -2.95 17.94
C ARG A 45 -6.58 -1.82 17.80
N LEU A 46 -7.53 -1.71 18.71
CA LEU A 46 -8.56 -0.67 18.66
C LEU A 46 -7.98 0.73 18.89
N GLU A 47 -7.01 0.87 19.80
CA GLU A 47 -6.31 2.12 20.02
C GLU A 47 -5.51 2.56 18.79
N GLN A 48 -4.70 1.65 18.23
CA GLN A 48 -3.97 1.92 16.99
C GLN A 48 -4.93 2.26 15.85
N CYS A 49 -6.02 1.51 15.68
CA CYS A 49 -7.05 1.81 14.68
C CYS A 49 -7.61 3.23 14.82
N ARG A 50 -7.87 3.72 16.04
CA ARG A 50 -8.35 5.10 16.26
C ARG A 50 -7.29 6.12 15.83
N THR A 51 -6.04 5.92 16.23
CA THR A 51 -4.94 6.82 15.89
C THR A 51 -4.71 6.89 14.38
N PHE A 52 -4.62 5.74 13.71
CA PHE A 52 -4.44 5.70 12.26
C PHE A 52 -5.67 6.22 11.50
N LYS A 53 -6.88 6.05 12.04
CA LYS A 53 -8.09 6.62 11.45
C LYS A 53 -8.06 8.15 11.48
N LEU A 54 -7.72 8.75 12.61
CA LEU A 54 -7.53 10.21 12.73
C LEU A 54 -6.48 10.74 11.75
N ALA A 55 -5.36 10.02 11.60
CA ALA A 55 -4.33 10.37 10.63
C ALA A 55 -4.84 10.27 9.19
N ALA A 56 -5.60 9.21 8.86
CA ALA A 56 -6.18 9.01 7.53
C ALA A 56 -7.20 10.09 7.17
N ASP A 57 -8.07 10.46 8.12
CA ASP A 57 -9.09 11.49 7.91
C ASP A 57 -8.43 12.87 7.69
N ARG A 58 -7.34 13.16 8.41
CA ARG A 58 -6.54 14.38 8.22
C ARG A 58 -5.88 14.41 6.85
N GLN A 59 -5.19 13.34 6.49
CA GLN A 59 -4.52 13.22 5.19
C GLN A 59 -5.52 13.31 4.03
N GLN A 60 -6.70 12.71 4.18
CA GLN A 60 -7.77 12.84 3.20
C GLN A 60 -8.26 14.30 3.03
N ALA A 61 -8.33 15.08 4.12
CA ALA A 61 -8.69 16.49 4.04
C ALA A 61 -7.60 17.31 3.34
N GLU A 62 -6.33 17.05 3.65
CA GLU A 62 -5.18 17.69 2.99
C GLU A 62 -5.15 17.36 1.48
N ASP A 63 -5.37 16.09 1.13
CA ASP A 63 -5.52 15.60 -0.24
C ASP A 63 -6.65 16.29 -0.99
N PHE A 64 -7.80 16.49 -0.34
CA PHE A 64 -8.93 17.20 -0.93
C PHE A 64 -8.63 18.69 -1.18
N VAL A 65 -7.93 19.34 -0.26
CA VAL A 65 -7.49 20.73 -0.44
C VAL A 65 -6.49 20.83 -1.59
N GLN A 66 -5.50 19.94 -1.65
CA GLN A 66 -4.54 19.91 -2.75
C GLN A 66 -5.21 19.63 -4.10
N TYR A 67 -6.21 18.75 -4.12
CA TYR A 67 -7.03 18.48 -5.30
C TYR A 67 -7.79 19.71 -5.76
N ALA A 68 -8.49 20.39 -4.84
CA ALA A 68 -9.24 21.59 -5.15
C ALA A 68 -8.32 22.70 -5.69
N LEU A 69 -7.10 22.80 -5.17
CA LEU A 69 -6.10 23.75 -5.66
C LEU A 69 -5.57 23.37 -7.05
N ARG A 70 -5.22 22.11 -7.28
CA ARG A 70 -4.69 21.61 -8.56
C ARG A 70 -5.73 21.58 -9.67
N SER A 71 -6.98 21.22 -9.35
CA SER A 71 -8.10 21.25 -10.31
C SER A 71 -8.37 22.67 -10.80
N LYS A 72 -8.26 23.68 -9.92
CA LYS A 72 -8.29 25.10 -10.34
C LYS A 72 -7.13 25.48 -11.26
N MET A 73 -5.99 24.80 -11.16
CA MET A 73 -4.83 24.99 -12.04
C MET A 73 -4.82 24.09 -13.28
N GLY A 74 -5.87 23.27 -13.50
CA GLY A 74 -5.99 22.41 -14.68
C GLY A 74 -5.13 21.13 -14.66
N ALA A 75 -4.56 20.75 -13.52
CA ALA A 75 -3.83 19.49 -13.37
C ALA A 75 -4.78 18.36 -12.92
N SER A 76 -4.81 17.24 -13.65
CA SER A 76 -5.73 16.11 -13.42
C SER A 76 -5.16 15.01 -12.50
N ASP A 77 -3.84 14.97 -12.32
CA ASP A 77 -3.19 13.80 -11.75
C ASP A 77 -2.86 14.04 -10.27
N SER A 78 -3.62 13.38 -9.40
CA SER A 78 -3.33 13.29 -7.97
C SER A 78 -3.18 11.82 -7.57
N GLU A 79 -1.95 11.36 -7.43
CA GLU A 79 -1.65 10.07 -6.81
C GLU A 79 -1.59 10.29 -5.29
N TYR A 80 -2.66 9.91 -4.58
CA TYR A 80 -2.75 10.03 -3.12
C TYR A 80 -2.09 8.84 -2.44
N THR A 81 -0.75 8.88 -2.36
CA THR A 81 0.04 7.76 -1.84
C THR A 81 -0.11 7.61 -0.32
N GLU A 82 -0.08 8.69 0.45
CA GLU A 82 -0.12 8.65 1.92
C GLU A 82 -1.46 8.15 2.48
N THR A 83 -2.58 8.73 2.00
CA THR A 83 -3.93 8.28 2.40
C THR A 83 -4.18 6.83 2.01
N GLN A 84 -3.63 6.37 0.88
CA GLN A 84 -3.77 4.97 0.47
C GLN A 84 -2.98 4.02 1.39
N VAL A 85 -1.76 4.40 1.78
CA VAL A 85 -0.94 3.64 2.73
C VAL A 85 -1.64 3.51 4.08
N LEU A 86 -2.19 4.61 4.61
CA LEU A 86 -2.94 4.59 5.87
C LEU A 86 -4.17 3.68 5.80
N ARG A 87 -4.93 3.75 4.71
CA ARG A 87 -6.08 2.86 4.50
C ARG A 87 -5.68 1.39 4.39
N ASN A 88 -4.57 1.10 3.72
CA ASN A 88 -4.04 -0.27 3.62
C ASN A 88 -3.64 -0.80 5.01
N ARG A 89 -3.00 0.04 5.85
CA ARG A 89 -2.65 -0.31 7.23
C ARG A 89 -3.89 -0.56 8.09
N LEU A 90 -4.90 0.30 8.02
CA LEU A 90 -6.18 0.13 8.73
C LEU A 90 -6.88 -1.17 8.33
N ARG A 91 -6.82 -1.54 7.04
CA ARG A 91 -7.35 -2.81 6.54
C ARG A 91 -6.54 -4.00 7.07
N ALA A 92 -5.21 -3.90 7.12
CA ALA A 92 -4.34 -4.96 7.64
C ALA A 92 -4.60 -5.23 9.14
N MET A 93 -4.88 -4.18 9.92
CA MET A 93 -5.29 -4.29 11.33
C MET A 93 -6.77 -4.66 11.53
N LYS A 94 -7.54 -4.88 10.45
CA LYS A 94 -8.99 -5.18 10.48
C LYS A 94 -9.80 -4.15 11.28
N CYS A 95 -9.50 -2.87 11.09
CA CYS A 95 -10.22 -1.79 11.76
C CYS A 95 -11.68 -1.69 11.28
N PRO A 96 -12.62 -1.33 12.17
CA PRO A 96 -14.01 -1.12 11.78
C PRO A 96 -14.13 0.02 10.76
N GLY A 97 -14.86 -0.22 9.66
CA GLY A 97 -15.06 0.76 8.58
C GLY A 97 -14.00 0.75 7.47
N TYR A 98 -13.00 -0.15 7.51
CA TYR A 98 -11.95 -0.26 6.46
C TYR A 98 -11.86 -1.68 5.87
N GLY A 99 -12.93 -2.47 6.00
CA GLY A 99 -13.04 -3.81 5.42
C GLY A 99 -13.16 -3.79 3.89
N ARG A 100 -13.07 -4.96 3.27
CA ARG A 100 -13.19 -5.14 1.81
C ARG A 100 -14.55 -4.68 1.24
N PHE A 101 -15.55 -4.48 2.11
CA PHE A 101 -16.92 -4.08 1.79
C PHE A 101 -17.42 -2.95 2.71
N SER A 102 -16.51 -2.22 3.36
CA SER A 102 -16.84 -1.05 4.16
C SER A 102 -16.91 0.20 3.29
#